data_AF-A0A7S3G7P4-F1
#
_entry.id   AF-A0A7S3G7P4-F1
#
_cell.length_a   1.000
_cell.length_b   1.000
_cell.length_c   1.000
_cell.angle_alpha   90.00
_cell.angle_beta   90.00
_cell.angle_gamma   90.00
#
_symmetry.space_group_name_H-M   'P 1'
#
loop_
_entity.id
_entity.type
_entity.pdbx_description
1 polymer ?
#
loop_
_entity_poly.entity_id
_entity_poly.type
_entity_poly.pdbx_seq_one_letter_code
_entity_poly.pdbx_strand_id
1 'polypeptide(L)'
;PDCGDHGQCSSGLSGNGSCTCDVGWAGLSCSACASGFFSSNCSACPDCGDHGACSDGLRGNGSCACDAGWSGEDCSCSISFSAVSPTKLLDPNGSADDRLGNGGPSLS
;
A
#
# COMPACT_ATOMS: atom_id res chain seq x y z
N PRO A 1 5.56 -33.49 -7.31
CA PRO A 1 5.19 -32.13 -7.75
C PRO A 1 6.39 -31.23 -7.49
N ASP A 2 6.60 -30.23 -8.34
CA ASP A 2 7.68 -29.27 -8.13
C ASP A 2 7.23 -28.20 -7.13
N CYS A 3 7.91 -28.12 -5.98
CA CYS A 3 7.65 -27.12 -4.95
C CYS A 3 8.56 -25.88 -5.10
N GLY A 4 9.27 -25.77 -6.22
CA GLY A 4 10.23 -24.70 -6.47
C GLY A 4 11.35 -24.68 -5.44
N ASP A 5 12.00 -23.52 -5.32
CA ASP A 5 13.11 -23.29 -4.39
C ASP A 5 12.64 -22.88 -2.97
N HIS A 6 11.33 -22.80 -2.74
CA HIS A 6 10.73 -22.23 -1.53
C HIS A 6 9.73 -23.17 -0.84
N GLY A 7 9.92 -24.47 -1.01
CA GLY A 7 9.06 -25.46 -0.38
C GLY A 7 9.62 -26.87 -0.36
N GLN A 8 9.02 -27.70 0.49
CA GLN A 8 9.36 -29.10 0.66
C GLN A 8 8.19 -29.98 0.20
N CYS A 9 8.48 -30.93 -0.70
CA CYS A 9 7.49 -31.86 -1.22
C CYS A 9 7.29 -33.05 -0.26
N SER A 10 6.04 -33.30 0.14
CA SER A 10 5.63 -34.54 0.80
C SER A 10 5.75 -35.73 -0.18
N SER A 11 6.92 -36.38 -0.15
CA SER A 11 7.32 -37.43 -1.11
C SER A 11 7.41 -38.82 -0.45
N GLY A 12 7.62 -39.86 -1.26
CA GLY A 12 7.70 -41.26 -0.82
C GLY A 12 6.36 -42.02 -0.87
N LEU A 13 6.36 -43.28 -0.43
CA LEU A 13 5.19 -44.19 -0.53
C LEU A 13 3.95 -43.71 0.24
N SER A 14 4.15 -42.94 1.31
CA SER A 14 3.08 -42.32 2.10
C SER A 14 2.88 -40.82 1.79
N GLY A 15 3.68 -40.26 0.88
CA GLY A 15 3.59 -38.86 0.50
C GLY A 15 2.34 -38.61 -0.35
N ASN A 16 1.69 -37.48 -0.12
CA ASN A 16 0.50 -37.07 -0.87
C ASN A 16 0.82 -36.07 -2.00
N GLY A 17 2.09 -35.71 -2.18
CA GLY A 17 2.50 -34.71 -3.16
C GLY A 17 2.10 -33.26 -2.81
N SER A 18 1.69 -32.95 -1.57
CA SER A 18 1.52 -31.54 -1.18
C SER A 18 2.87 -30.88 -0.92
N CYS A 19 2.95 -29.58 -1.19
CA CYS A 19 4.09 -28.76 -0.84
C CYS A 19 3.83 -28.04 0.50
N THR A 20 4.84 -28.04 1.37
CA THR A 20 4.91 -27.14 2.52
C THR A 20 5.82 -25.99 2.14
N CYS A 21 5.28 -24.78 2.06
CA CYS A 21 6.04 -23.60 1.64
C CYS A 21 6.78 -22.94 2.81
N ASP A 22 7.90 -22.30 2.48
CA ASP A 22 8.64 -21.46 3.40
C ASP A 22 7.86 -20.19 3.78
N VAL A 23 8.28 -19.52 4.85
CA VAL A 23 7.64 -18.27 5.30
C VAL A 23 7.63 -17.23 4.18
N GLY A 24 6.47 -16.62 3.97
CA GLY A 24 6.26 -15.61 2.93
C GLY A 24 5.89 -16.18 1.56
N TRP A 25 5.98 -17.49 1.36
CA TRP A 25 5.65 -18.17 0.10
C TRP A 25 4.35 -18.95 0.19
N ALA A 26 3.67 -19.08 -0.94
CA ALA A 26 2.38 -19.72 -1.05
C ALA A 26 2.14 -20.31 -2.45
N GLY A 27 1.01 -21.03 -2.57
CA GLY A 27 0.59 -21.70 -3.79
C GLY A 27 1.03 -23.17 -3.84
N LEU A 28 0.53 -23.90 -4.84
CA LEU A 28 0.77 -25.33 -4.98
C LEU A 28 2.23 -25.69 -5.23
N SER A 29 3.00 -24.75 -5.79
CA SER A 29 4.42 -24.89 -6.12
C SER A 29 5.30 -23.90 -5.34
N CYS A 30 4.76 -23.27 -4.28
CA CYS A 30 5.47 -22.28 -3.46
C CYS A 30 6.14 -21.15 -4.25
N SER A 31 5.56 -20.78 -5.40
CA SER A 31 6.14 -19.80 -6.33
C SER A 31 5.40 -18.46 -6.32
N ALA A 32 4.45 -18.26 -5.42
CA ALA A 32 3.75 -16.99 -5.21
C ALA A 32 4.04 -16.48 -3.80
N CYS A 33 3.89 -15.18 -3.57
CA CYS A 33 3.94 -14.66 -2.21
C CYS A 33 2.63 -14.98 -1.48
N ALA A 34 2.75 -15.30 -0.20
CA ALA A 34 1.63 -15.27 0.72
C ALA A 34 1.10 -13.83 0.84
N SER A 35 -0.18 -13.68 1.21
CA SER A 35 -0.78 -12.37 1.46
C SER A 35 0.02 -11.58 2.50
N GLY A 36 0.27 -10.31 2.22
CA GLY A 36 1.10 -9.46 3.09
C GLY A 36 2.61 -9.64 2.90
N PHE A 37 3.04 -10.30 1.82
CA PHE A 37 4.45 -10.36 1.40
C PHE A 37 4.60 -9.88 -0.03
N PHE A 38 5.68 -9.16 -0.32
CA PHE A 38 5.89 -8.46 -1.59
C PHE A 38 7.26 -8.71 -2.20
N SER A 39 7.44 -8.27 -3.45
CA SER A 39 8.65 -8.41 -4.28
C SER A 39 8.97 -9.85 -4.70
N SER A 40 10.01 -10.02 -5.50
CA SER A 40 10.51 -11.32 -5.94
C SER A 40 11.05 -12.20 -4.80
N ASN A 41 11.34 -11.61 -3.64
CA ASN A 41 11.83 -12.34 -2.47
C ASN A 41 10.74 -12.59 -1.42
N CYS A 42 9.49 -12.19 -1.68
CA CYS A 42 8.38 -12.27 -0.73
C CYS A 42 8.78 -11.78 0.67
N SER A 43 9.24 -10.53 0.74
CA SER A 43 9.53 -9.84 2.01
C SER A 43 8.24 -9.38 2.67
N ALA A 44 8.19 -9.38 4.00
CA ALA A 44 7.00 -8.97 4.73
C ALA A 44 6.65 -7.50 4.43
N CYS A 45 5.37 -7.23 4.19
CA CYS A 45 4.86 -5.87 4.05
C CYS A 45 5.12 -5.05 5.34
N PRO A 46 5.35 -3.74 5.20
CA PRO A 46 5.29 -2.84 6.34
C PRO A 46 3.86 -2.76 6.89
N ASP A 47 3.73 -2.21 8.10
CA ASP A 47 2.43 -1.89 8.66
C ASP A 47 1.85 -0.65 7.95
N CYS A 48 0.71 -0.83 7.29
CA CYS A 48 -0.04 0.25 6.63
C CYS A 48 -1.17 0.80 7.51
N GLY A 49 -1.18 0.44 8.79
CA GLY A 49 -2.24 0.78 9.73
C GLY A 49 -3.60 0.21 9.31
N ASP A 50 -4.66 0.76 9.90
CA ASP A 50 -6.05 0.39 9.60
C ASP A 50 -6.63 1.14 8.38
N HIS A 51 -5.81 1.97 7.72
CA HIS A 51 -6.24 2.94 6.70
C HIS A 51 -5.44 2.84 5.40
N GLY A 52 -4.85 1.68 5.14
CA GLY A 52 -4.10 1.44 3.93
C GLY A 52 -3.96 -0.03 3.62
N ALA A 53 -3.62 -0.30 2.36
CA ALA A 53 -3.30 -1.63 1.88
C ALA A 53 -1.88 -1.65 1.32
N CYS A 54 -1.09 -2.64 1.73
CA CYS A 54 0.24 -2.87 1.15
C CYS A 54 0.11 -3.32 -0.30
N SER A 55 0.96 -2.78 -1.17
CA SER A 55 1.23 -3.30 -2.51
C SER A 55 2.01 -4.61 -2.39
N ASP A 56 1.27 -5.72 -2.22
CA ASP A 56 1.80 -7.07 -1.99
C ASP A 56 1.91 -7.91 -3.28
N GLY A 57 2.38 -9.16 -3.12
CA GLY A 57 2.64 -10.09 -4.22
C GLY A 57 4.01 -9.90 -4.89
N LEU A 58 4.30 -10.79 -5.84
CA LEU A 58 5.62 -10.84 -6.53
C LEU A 58 6.00 -9.54 -7.25
N ARG A 59 5.00 -8.77 -7.67
CA ARG A 59 5.17 -7.47 -8.34
C ARG A 59 4.94 -6.29 -7.41
N GLY A 60 4.49 -6.56 -6.19
CA GLY A 60 4.35 -5.58 -5.14
C GLY A 60 5.71 -4.99 -4.77
N ASN A 61 5.69 -3.74 -4.35
CA ASN A 61 6.87 -2.98 -3.94
C ASN A 61 6.84 -2.64 -2.45
N GLY A 62 5.82 -3.09 -1.71
CA GLY A 62 5.70 -2.87 -0.28
C GLY A 62 5.16 -1.49 0.12
N SER A 63 4.88 -0.58 -0.83
CA SER A 63 4.32 0.72 -0.49
C SER A 63 2.86 0.61 -0.05
N CYS A 64 2.44 1.43 0.91
CA CYS A 64 1.06 1.51 1.35
C CYS A 64 0.23 2.42 0.44
N ALA A 65 -0.88 1.89 -0.07
CA ALA A 65 -1.93 2.68 -0.71
C ALA A 65 -2.95 3.09 0.37
N CYS A 66 -2.96 4.36 0.74
CA CYS A 66 -3.84 4.86 1.79
C CYS A 66 -5.27 5.09 1.30
N ASP A 67 -6.21 4.86 2.22
CA ASP A 67 -7.62 5.20 2.05
C ASP A 67 -7.81 6.72 1.90
N ALA A 68 -8.94 7.12 1.33
CA ALA A 68 -9.27 8.52 1.16
C ALA A 68 -9.29 9.27 2.52
N GLY A 69 -8.55 10.37 2.60
CA GLY A 69 -8.42 11.16 3.83
C GLY A 69 -7.28 10.69 4.74
N TRP A 70 -6.46 9.73 4.32
CA TRP A 70 -5.27 9.28 5.04
C TRP A 70 -4.01 9.43 4.21
N SER A 71 -2.87 9.59 4.88
CA SER A 71 -1.56 9.84 4.28
C SER A 71 -0.43 9.37 5.19
N GLY A 72 0.79 9.45 4.69
CA GLY A 72 1.99 8.94 5.35
C GLY A 72 2.40 7.58 4.77
N GLU A 73 3.60 7.13 5.10
CA GLU A 73 4.13 5.84 4.65
C GLU A 73 3.33 4.66 5.23
N ASP A 74 2.78 4.82 6.43
CA ASP A 74 2.00 3.84 7.18
C ASP A 74 0.50 4.20 7.25
N CYS A 75 0.06 5.19 6.48
CA CYS A 75 -1.31 5.70 6.46
C CYS A 75 -1.87 6.13 7.83
N SER A 76 -1.01 6.48 8.79
CA SER A 76 -1.42 6.88 10.15
C SER A 76 -1.89 8.33 10.26
N CYS A 77 -1.68 9.16 9.24
CA CYS A 77 -1.95 10.60 9.30
C CYS A 77 -3.28 10.95 8.61
N SER A 78 -4.28 11.34 9.40
CA SER A 78 -5.54 11.86 8.86
C SER A 78 -5.32 13.21 8.20
N ILE A 79 -5.66 13.31 6.92
CA ILE A 79 -5.69 14.56 6.17
C ILE A 79 -6.90 15.34 6.68
N SER A 80 -6.65 16.26 7.60
CA SER A 80 -7.65 17.26 7.95
C SER A 80 -7.76 18.23 6.78
N PHE A 81 -8.84 18.10 6.00
CA PHE A 81 -9.30 19.20 5.18
C PHE A 81 -9.74 20.31 6.14
N SER A 82 -8.79 21.11 6.62
CA SER A 82 -9.15 22.49 6.98
C SER A 82 -9.80 23.03 5.72
N ALA A 83 -11.09 23.32 5.79
CA ALA A 83 -11.80 24.00 4.73
C ALA A 83 -11.00 25.29 4.46
N VAL A 84 -10.10 25.24 3.49
CA VAL A 84 -9.59 26.46 2.87
C VAL A 84 -10.86 27.06 2.31
N SER A 85 -11.26 28.18 2.93
CA SER A 85 -12.29 29.06 2.42
C SER A 85 -12.13 29.12 0.89
N PRO A 86 -13.20 29.11 0.08
CA PRO A 86 -13.14 28.95 -1.39
C PRO A 86 -12.30 30.01 -2.13
N THR A 87 -11.67 30.92 -1.40
CA THR A 87 -10.79 32.00 -1.84
C THR A 87 -9.29 31.71 -1.72
N LYS A 88 -8.82 30.58 -1.18
CA LYS A 88 -7.36 30.35 -1.00
C LYS A 88 -6.82 29.21 -1.86
N LEU A 89 -6.15 29.56 -2.97
CA LEU A 89 -5.31 28.64 -3.74
C LEU A 89 -3.97 28.50 -3.01
N LEU A 90 -3.59 27.27 -2.68
CA LEU A 90 -2.27 26.94 -2.14
C LEU A 90 -1.29 26.75 -3.29
N ASP A 91 -0.09 27.31 -3.18
CA ASP A 91 0.99 27.04 -4.12
C ASP A 91 1.68 25.69 -3.81
N PRO A 92 2.52 25.15 -4.71
CA PRO A 92 3.23 23.88 -4.50
C PRO A 92 4.19 23.88 -3.30
N ASN A 93 4.44 25.03 -2.68
CA ASN A 93 5.31 25.19 -1.50
C ASN A 93 4.50 25.33 -0.20
N GLY A 94 3.17 25.21 -0.25
CA GLY A 94 2.30 25.34 0.92
C GLY A 94 2.20 26.77 1.46
N SER A 95 2.64 27.77 0.69
CA SER A 95 2.48 29.16 1.05
C SER A 95 1.10 29.62 0.61
N ALA A 96 0.39 30.19 1.56
CA ALA A 96 -1.00 30.54 1.39
C ALA A 96 -1.07 32.03 1.03
N ASP A 97 -1.23 32.36 -0.27
CA ASP A 97 -1.22 33.75 -0.75
C ASP A 97 -2.54 34.48 -0.38
N ASP A 98 -2.50 35.38 0.61
CA ASP A 98 -3.64 36.22 1.01
C ASP A 98 -3.81 37.46 0.10
N ARG A 99 -3.77 37.26 -1.23
CA ARG A 99 -3.90 38.34 -2.22
C ARG A 99 -5.18 38.23 -3.04
N LEU A 100 -6.32 38.37 -2.36
CA LEU A 100 -7.54 38.86 -3.01
C LEU A 100 -7.85 40.25 -2.48
N GLY A 101 -7.21 41.24 -3.09
CA GLY A 101 -7.65 42.63 -3.02
C GLY A 101 -8.90 42.84 -3.87
N ASN A 102 -10.02 43.11 -3.20
CA ASN A 102 -11.22 43.84 -3.64
C ASN A 102 -11.70 43.74 -5.11
N GLY A 103 -12.87 43.14 -5.29
CA GLY A 103 -13.68 43.23 -6.51
C GLY A 103 -15.16 42.95 -6.23
N GLY A 104 -15.78 43.68 -5.30
CA GLY A 104 -17.24 43.70 -5.18
C GLY A 104 -17.86 44.51 -6.34
N PRO A 105 -19.06 44.17 -6.84
CA PRO A 105 -19.66 44.90 -7.96
C PRO A 105 -20.09 46.30 -7.49
N SER A 106 -19.73 47.31 -8.29
CA SER A 106 -20.26 48.67 -8.18
C SER A 106 -21.77 48.62 -8.42
N LEU A 107 -22.56 49.02 -7.42
CA LEU A 107 -23.96 49.37 -7.63
C LEU A 107 -24.01 50.75 -8.30
N SER A 108 -24.56 50.79 -9.51
CA SER A 108 -24.97 52.01 -10.23
C SER A 108 -26.45 51.91 -10.56
#